data_AF-A0A7V4CVT3-F1
#
_entry.id   AF-A0A7V4CVT3-F1
#
_cell.length_a   1.000
_cell.length_b   1.000
_cell.length_c   1.000
_cell.angle_alpha   90.00
_cell.angle_beta   90.00
_cell.angle_gamma   90.00
#
_symmetry.space_group_name_H-M   'P 1'
#
loop_
_entity.id
_entity.type
_entity.pdbx_description
1 polymer ?
#
loop_
_entity_poly.entity_id
_entity_poly.type
_entity_poly.pdbx_seq_one_letter_code
_entity_poly.pdbx_strand_id
1 'polypeptide(L)'
;MKKVITESEIIRIAKSGLKEIQIGKEDLLTPLAIDRIKVLGIKVNRDGKSEIGRSNKGSKIVIGSDHTGVKIKKVVVDFLKSKSYHVLDIGTYSEESVDYPDIAFNVANRVVNKEFDFGIIIDATGIPSAITANKIPGIRAATCYNEFSAKSSREHNDANVLVLGAKAIGEETIKSIIEVWLNSNFLGDRHQRRLDKIKAIEEKYLKKN
;
A
#
# COMPACT_ATOMS: atom_id res chain seq x y z
N MET A 1 1.94 26.20 5.73
CA MET A 1 1.47 27.45 5.09
C MET A 1 -0.03 27.52 5.30
N LYS A 2 -0.59 28.64 5.75
CA LYS A 2 -2.05 28.77 5.95
C LYS A 2 -2.73 28.78 4.59
N LYS A 3 -3.68 27.87 4.34
CA LYS A 3 -4.45 27.85 3.09
C LYS A 3 -5.79 28.55 3.30
N VAL A 4 -6.20 29.38 2.34
CA VAL A 4 -7.54 29.96 2.29
C VAL A 4 -8.40 29.12 1.36
N ILE A 5 -9.48 28.55 1.88
CA ILE A 5 -10.42 27.70 1.17
C ILE A 5 -11.62 28.54 0.76
N THR A 6 -11.85 28.61 -0.56
CA THR A 6 -12.89 29.44 -1.17
C THR A 6 -14.09 28.60 -1.59
N GLU A 7 -15.21 29.27 -1.87
CA GLU A 7 -16.42 28.64 -2.39
C GLU A 7 -16.17 27.80 -3.65
N SER A 8 -15.32 28.30 -4.56
CA SER A 8 -14.97 27.64 -5.81
C SER A 8 -14.35 26.25 -5.57
N GLU A 9 -13.54 26.11 -4.52
CA GLU A 9 -12.96 24.82 -4.12
C GLU A 9 -14.03 23.88 -3.58
N ILE A 10 -14.96 24.37 -2.76
CA ILE A 10 -16.09 23.58 -2.23
C ILE A 10 -16.99 23.06 -3.36
N ILE A 11 -17.32 23.91 -4.34
CA ILE A 11 -18.12 23.51 -5.50
C ILE A 11 -17.40 22.43 -6.31
N ARG A 12 -16.08 22.55 -6.49
CA ARG A 12 -15.29 21.53 -7.21
C ARG A 12 -15.33 20.18 -6.50
N ILE A 13 -15.20 20.18 -5.18
CA ILE A 13 -15.24 18.96 -4.35
C ILE A 13 -16.62 18.30 -4.41
N ALA A 14 -17.68 19.10 -4.35
CA ALA A 14 -19.04 18.58 -4.46
C ALA A 14 -19.29 17.93 -5.83
N LYS A 15 -18.77 18.53 -6.91
CA LYS A 15 -18.85 17.95 -8.26
C LYS A 15 -18.08 16.63 -8.41
N SER A 16 -17.07 16.38 -7.59
CA SER A 16 -16.37 15.09 -7.57
C SER A 16 -17.07 14.01 -6.73
N GLY A 17 -18.25 14.30 -6.16
CA GLY A 17 -19.04 13.35 -5.36
C GLY A 17 -18.58 13.19 -3.91
N LEU A 18 -17.62 13.99 -3.46
CA LEU A 18 -17.12 13.96 -2.09
C LEU A 18 -18.08 14.76 -1.18
N LYS A 19 -18.46 14.17 -0.03
CA LYS A 19 -19.30 14.81 0.99
C LYS A 19 -18.53 15.22 2.24
N GLU A 20 -17.21 15.10 2.20
CA GLU A 20 -16.32 15.37 3.33
C GLU A 20 -15.12 16.19 2.83
N ILE A 21 -14.74 17.21 3.60
CA ILE A 21 -13.52 17.98 3.38
C ILE A 21 -12.67 17.98 4.64
N GLN A 22 -11.37 17.97 4.43
CA GLN A 22 -10.40 18.06 5.50
C GLN A 22 -9.62 19.36 5.38
N ILE A 23 -9.54 20.06 6.50
CA ILE A 23 -8.88 21.36 6.59
C ILE A 23 -7.83 21.31 7.69
N GLY A 24 -6.68 21.94 7.46
CA GLY A 24 -5.65 22.10 8.47
C GLY A 24 -6.15 22.94 9.66
N LYS A 25 -5.54 22.76 10.82
CA LYS A 25 -5.89 23.50 12.05
C LYS A 25 -5.80 25.03 11.89
N GLU A 26 -4.95 25.48 10.97
CA GLU A 26 -4.67 26.90 10.67
C GLU A 26 -5.27 27.37 9.34
N ASP A 27 -6.04 26.53 8.65
CA ASP A 27 -6.66 26.89 7.38
C ASP A 27 -7.91 27.75 7.59
N LEU A 28 -8.13 28.69 6.69
CA LEU A 28 -9.23 29.64 6.75
C LEU A 28 -10.30 29.28 5.72
N LEU A 29 -11.56 29.27 6.14
CA LEU A 29 -12.72 29.17 5.24
C LEU A 29 -13.26 30.57 4.99
N THR A 30 -13.49 30.94 3.73
CA THR A 30 -14.21 32.18 3.43
C THR A 30 -15.67 32.08 3.87
N PRO A 31 -16.36 33.20 4.16
CA PRO A 31 -17.78 33.17 4.51
C PRO A 31 -18.67 32.44 3.49
N LEU A 32 -18.40 32.64 2.18
CA LEU A 32 -19.11 31.94 1.11
C LEU A 32 -18.81 30.43 1.08
N ALA A 33 -17.59 30.00 1.43
CA ALA A 33 -17.27 28.58 1.54
C ALA A 33 -18.06 27.92 2.67
N ILE A 34 -18.19 28.59 3.82
CA ILE A 34 -18.95 28.09 4.98
C ILE A 34 -20.43 27.91 4.62
N ASP A 35 -21.02 28.90 3.95
CA ASP A 35 -22.41 28.83 3.51
C ASP A 35 -22.63 27.66 2.54
N ARG A 36 -21.73 27.53 1.55
CA ARG A 36 -21.81 26.47 0.55
C ARG A 36 -21.66 25.07 1.16
N ILE A 37 -20.78 24.90 2.15
CA ILE A 37 -20.63 23.65 2.91
C ILE A 37 -21.95 23.24 3.59
N LYS A 38 -22.65 24.20 4.22
CA LYS A 38 -23.95 23.94 4.86
C LYS A 38 -25.02 23.52 3.85
N VAL A 39 -25.13 24.27 2.74
CA VAL A 39 -26.13 23.99 1.69
C VAL A 39 -25.90 22.61 1.05
N LEU A 40 -24.64 22.23 0.84
CA LEU A 40 -24.28 20.97 0.19
C LEU A 40 -24.19 19.78 1.16
N GLY A 41 -24.39 20.02 2.47
CA GLY A 41 -24.31 18.97 3.49
C GLY A 41 -22.92 18.34 3.60
N ILE A 42 -21.87 19.13 3.34
CA ILE A 42 -20.49 18.66 3.39
C ILE A 42 -20.01 18.68 4.85
N LYS A 43 -19.44 17.58 5.33
CA LYS A 43 -18.82 17.53 6.65
C LYS A 43 -17.40 18.08 6.60
N VAL A 44 -17.02 18.83 7.63
CA VAL A 44 -15.69 19.45 7.75
C VAL A 44 -14.96 18.81 8.92
N ASN A 45 -13.91 18.04 8.63
CA ASN A 45 -13.05 17.46 9.65
C ASN A 45 -11.84 18.37 9.88
N ARG A 46 -11.75 18.94 11.09
CA ARG A 46 -10.65 19.80 11.54
C ARG A 46 -9.56 18.98 12.24
N ASP A 47 -9.21 17.85 11.65
CA ASP A 47 -8.05 17.08 12.06
C ASP A 47 -6.92 17.38 11.07
N GLY A 48 -5.85 17.99 11.57
CA GLY A 48 -4.66 18.24 10.77
C GLY A 48 -4.04 16.91 10.33
N LYS A 49 -4.43 16.42 9.14
CA LYS A 49 -3.75 15.42 8.28
C LYS A 49 -4.67 15.08 7.10
N SER A 50 -4.57 15.82 5.99
CA SER A 50 -5.30 15.51 4.76
C SER A 50 -5.32 14.00 4.45
N GLU A 51 -6.52 13.43 4.30
CA GLU A 51 -6.78 12.07 3.80
C GLU A 51 -6.53 11.97 2.29
N ILE A 52 -6.34 13.12 1.64
CA ILE A 52 -5.76 13.18 0.30
C ILE A 52 -4.23 13.16 0.48
N GLY A 53 -3.67 11.96 0.43
CA GLY A 53 -2.21 11.74 0.40
C GLY A 53 -1.56 11.55 1.77
N ARG A 54 -2.09 10.65 2.62
CA ARG A 54 -1.23 10.04 3.65
C ARG A 54 -0.06 9.39 2.94
N SER A 55 1.11 10.02 3.01
CA SER A 55 2.35 9.33 2.68
C SER A 55 2.51 8.24 3.73
N ASN A 56 2.69 6.99 3.32
CA ASN A 56 3.00 5.89 4.25
C ASN A 56 4.42 6.02 4.87
N LYS A 57 5.07 7.19 4.77
CA LYS A 57 6.35 7.50 5.41
C LYS A 57 6.30 7.15 6.90
N GLY A 58 7.30 6.39 7.35
CA GLY A 58 7.35 5.86 8.72
C GLY A 58 6.64 4.52 8.92
N SER A 59 6.03 3.93 7.88
CA SER A 59 5.53 2.55 7.96
C SER A 59 6.67 1.57 8.17
N LYS A 60 6.38 0.48 8.89
CA LYS A 60 7.24 -0.67 9.08
C LYS A 60 7.09 -1.61 7.90
N ILE A 61 8.18 -1.85 7.19
CA ILE A 61 8.25 -2.73 6.04
C ILE A 61 9.15 -3.91 6.39
N VAL A 62 8.63 -5.13 6.23
CA VAL A 62 9.45 -6.34 6.23
C VAL A 62 9.75 -6.74 4.78
N ILE A 63 11.00 -7.04 4.49
CA ILE A 63 11.45 -7.43 3.16
C ILE A 63 12.26 -8.73 3.20
N GLY A 64 12.01 -9.59 2.22
CA GLY A 64 12.77 -10.82 2.03
C GLY A 64 12.96 -11.14 0.55
N SER A 65 13.97 -11.95 0.24
CA SER A 65 14.18 -12.50 -1.09
C SER A 65 14.67 -13.94 -1.04
N ASP A 66 14.42 -14.69 -2.10
CA ASP A 66 15.25 -15.88 -2.38
C ASP A 66 16.64 -15.44 -2.87
N HIS A 67 17.48 -16.44 -3.19
CA HIS A 67 18.85 -16.25 -3.65
C HIS A 67 18.97 -15.43 -4.93
N THR A 68 17.95 -15.45 -5.80
CA THR A 68 17.95 -14.70 -7.06
C THR A 68 17.67 -13.22 -6.87
N GLY A 69 17.03 -12.85 -5.75
CA GLY A 69 16.63 -11.47 -5.45
C GLY A 69 17.62 -10.68 -4.59
N VAL A 70 18.71 -11.27 -4.11
CA VAL A 70 19.61 -10.67 -3.10
C VAL A 70 20.15 -9.29 -3.51
N LYS A 71 20.64 -9.16 -4.75
CA LYS A 71 21.18 -7.89 -5.27
C LYS A 71 20.11 -6.80 -5.31
N ILE A 72 18.94 -7.11 -5.89
CA ILE A 72 17.81 -6.18 -5.98
C ILE A 72 17.27 -5.83 -4.59
N LYS A 73 17.19 -6.80 -3.67
CA LYS A 73 16.75 -6.55 -2.31
C LYS A 73 17.62 -5.52 -1.62
N LYS A 74 18.94 -5.59 -1.76
CA LYS A 74 19.86 -4.58 -1.20
C LYS A 74 19.53 -3.18 -1.74
N VAL A 75 19.37 -3.05 -3.06
CA VAL A 75 18.97 -1.79 -3.71
C VAL A 75 17.65 -1.26 -3.15
N VAL A 76 16.66 -2.15 -2.96
CA VAL A 76 15.35 -1.79 -2.41
C VAL A 76 15.46 -1.37 -0.94
N VAL A 77 16.22 -2.07 -0.11
CA VAL A 77 16.45 -1.72 1.30
C VAL A 77 17.05 -0.32 1.41
N ASP A 78 18.08 -0.03 0.61
CA ASP A 78 18.74 1.28 0.60
C ASP A 78 17.79 2.38 0.12
N PHE A 79 17.01 2.11 -0.93
CA PHE A 79 15.99 3.03 -1.43
C PHE A 79 14.92 3.34 -0.37
N LEU A 80 14.37 2.33 0.30
CA LEU A 80 13.36 2.52 1.34
C LEU A 80 13.90 3.29 2.55
N LYS A 81 15.14 3.00 2.98
CA LYS A 81 15.81 3.76 4.05
C LYS A 81 16.01 5.21 3.65
N SER A 82 16.41 5.49 2.41
CA SER A 82 16.56 6.86 1.89
C SER A 82 15.24 7.66 1.91
N LYS A 83 14.10 6.97 1.86
CA LYS A 83 12.75 7.54 1.93
C LYS A 83 12.16 7.54 3.36
N SER A 84 12.98 7.22 4.37
CA SER A 84 12.61 7.22 5.80
C SER A 84 11.55 6.18 6.20
N TYR A 85 11.59 4.98 5.59
CA TYR A 85 10.81 3.83 6.07
C TYR A 85 11.60 3.01 7.11
N HIS A 86 10.88 2.35 8.03
CA HIS A 86 11.48 1.39 8.96
C HIS A 86 11.54 0.01 8.31
N VAL A 87 12.73 -0.45 7.92
CA VAL A 87 12.87 -1.67 7.11
C VAL A 87 13.55 -2.77 7.93
N LEU A 88 12.91 -3.94 8.00
CA LEU A 88 13.53 -5.19 8.45
C LEU A 88 13.80 -6.10 7.23
N ASP A 89 15.07 -6.36 6.95
CA ASP A 89 15.49 -7.38 5.98
C ASP A 89 15.68 -8.71 6.69
N ILE A 90 14.88 -9.72 6.34
CA ILE A 90 14.89 -11.06 6.96
C ILE A 90 15.67 -12.11 6.15
N GLY A 91 16.41 -11.70 5.13
CA GLY A 91 17.21 -12.60 4.29
C GLY A 91 16.49 -13.01 2.99
N THR A 92 17.04 -13.94 2.22
CA THR A 92 18.38 -14.53 2.42
C THR A 92 19.51 -13.51 2.21
N TYR A 93 20.70 -13.75 2.75
CA TYR A 93 21.82 -12.81 2.71
C TYR A 93 22.96 -13.23 1.76
N SER A 94 22.84 -14.39 1.11
CA SER A 94 23.79 -14.93 0.14
C SER A 94 23.06 -15.39 -1.13
N GLU A 95 23.80 -15.52 -2.24
CA GLU A 95 23.28 -16.09 -3.50
C GLU A 95 23.26 -17.63 -3.48
N GLU A 96 23.47 -18.24 -2.31
CA GLU A 96 23.31 -19.68 -2.14
C GLU A 96 21.84 -20.06 -2.24
N SER A 97 21.57 -21.18 -2.91
CA SER A 97 20.19 -21.63 -3.16
C SER A 97 19.41 -21.78 -1.85
N VAL A 98 18.24 -21.17 -1.82
CA VAL A 98 17.23 -21.27 -0.75
C VAL A 98 15.85 -21.39 -1.38
N ASP A 99 14.91 -21.88 -0.60
CA ASP A 99 13.53 -22.08 -1.02
C ASP A 99 12.69 -20.81 -0.75
N TYR A 100 12.15 -20.23 -1.82
CA TYR A 100 11.30 -19.03 -1.73
C TYR A 100 10.08 -19.18 -0.80
N PRO A 101 9.45 -20.36 -0.59
CA PRO A 101 8.29 -20.46 0.28
C PRO A 101 8.56 -20.05 1.72
N ASP A 102 9.74 -20.37 2.26
CA ASP A 102 10.10 -20.06 3.65
C ASP A 102 10.22 -18.55 3.87
N ILE A 103 10.82 -17.86 2.90
CA ILE A 103 10.96 -16.40 2.91
C ILE A 103 9.60 -15.74 2.73
N ALA A 104 8.82 -16.18 1.75
CA ALA A 104 7.50 -15.65 1.47
C ALA A 104 6.56 -15.82 2.67
N PHE A 105 6.60 -16.99 3.32
CA PHE A 105 5.84 -17.27 4.54
C PHE A 105 6.26 -16.34 5.69
N ASN A 106 7.57 -16.17 5.94
CA ASN A 106 8.04 -15.35 7.05
C ASN A 106 7.66 -13.86 6.87
N VAL A 107 7.82 -13.30 5.66
CA VAL A 107 7.35 -11.93 5.35
C VAL A 107 5.85 -11.82 5.60
N ALA A 108 5.05 -12.71 4.99
CA ALA A 108 3.61 -12.62 5.04
C ALA A 108 3.04 -12.88 6.44
N ASN A 109 3.63 -13.80 7.21
CA ASN A 109 3.24 -14.08 8.60
C ASN A 109 3.42 -12.84 9.50
N ARG A 110 4.52 -12.10 9.33
CA ARG A 110 4.76 -10.87 10.11
C ARG A 110 3.77 -9.75 9.78
N VAL A 111 3.35 -9.67 8.50
CA VAL A 111 2.34 -8.71 8.06
C VAL A 111 0.96 -9.06 8.61
N VAL A 112 0.52 -10.32 8.52
CA VAL A 112 -0.81 -10.71 9.05
C VAL A 112 -0.89 -10.57 10.56
N ASN A 113 0.22 -10.80 11.27
CA ASN A 113 0.33 -10.60 12.72
C ASN A 113 0.47 -9.12 13.12
N LYS A 114 0.45 -8.19 12.17
CA LYS A 114 0.55 -6.74 12.39
C LYS A 114 1.85 -6.31 13.09
N GLU A 115 2.91 -7.11 12.97
CA GLU A 115 4.26 -6.71 13.39
C GLU A 115 4.82 -5.61 12.46
N PHE A 116 4.43 -5.71 11.18
CA PHE A 116 4.78 -4.80 10.09
C PHE A 116 3.52 -4.38 9.33
N ASP A 117 3.53 -3.17 8.80
CA ASP A 117 2.40 -2.62 8.03
C ASP A 117 2.34 -3.23 6.63
N PHE A 118 3.51 -3.46 6.02
CA PHE A 118 3.64 -3.96 4.65
C PHE A 118 4.77 -4.98 4.51
N GLY A 119 4.61 -5.88 3.54
CA GLY A 119 5.63 -6.83 3.12
C GLY A 119 6.13 -6.56 1.70
N ILE A 120 7.41 -6.81 1.45
CA ILE A 120 7.99 -6.87 0.09
C ILE A 120 8.71 -8.21 -0.07
N ILE A 121 8.39 -8.96 -1.13
CA ILE A 121 9.05 -10.23 -1.45
C ILE A 121 9.68 -10.14 -2.83
N ILE A 122 10.90 -10.65 -2.99
CA ILE A 122 11.63 -10.63 -4.25
C ILE A 122 12.10 -12.05 -4.59
N ASP A 123 11.69 -12.56 -5.74
CA ASP A 123 12.28 -13.76 -6.35
C ASP A 123 12.58 -13.48 -7.84
N ALA A 124 12.97 -14.50 -8.61
CA ALA A 124 13.31 -14.32 -10.02
C ALA A 124 12.17 -13.66 -10.84
N THR A 125 10.93 -14.10 -10.63
CA THR A 125 9.74 -13.64 -11.38
C THR A 125 8.73 -12.92 -10.48
N GLY A 126 8.78 -13.13 -9.18
CA GLY A 126 7.80 -12.73 -8.18
C GLY A 126 6.51 -13.56 -8.17
N ILE A 127 6.34 -14.53 -9.07
CA ILE A 127 5.11 -15.33 -9.16
C ILE A 127 5.03 -16.37 -8.03
N PRO A 128 6.03 -17.24 -7.82
CA PRO A 128 5.89 -18.35 -6.88
C PRO A 128 5.85 -17.86 -5.41
N SER A 129 6.56 -16.77 -5.08
CA SER A 129 6.43 -16.13 -3.77
C SER A 129 5.05 -15.55 -3.52
N ALA A 130 4.41 -14.93 -4.53
CA ALA A 130 3.05 -14.43 -4.39
C ALA A 130 2.02 -15.55 -4.22
N ILE A 131 2.18 -16.67 -4.96
CA ILE A 131 1.34 -17.86 -4.80
C ILE A 131 1.43 -18.37 -3.36
N THR A 132 2.64 -18.41 -2.79
CA THR A 132 2.87 -18.88 -1.42
C THR A 132 2.29 -17.94 -0.37
N ALA A 133 2.61 -16.64 -0.45
CA ALA A 133 2.15 -15.65 0.51
C ALA A 133 0.61 -15.59 0.59
N ASN A 134 -0.08 -15.71 -0.55
CA ASN A 134 -1.54 -15.75 -0.62
C ASN A 134 -2.17 -17.05 -0.05
N LYS A 135 -1.39 -18.03 0.41
CA LYS A 135 -1.92 -19.17 1.18
C LYS A 135 -2.18 -18.82 2.65
N ILE A 136 -1.64 -17.71 3.13
CA ILE A 136 -1.85 -17.23 4.49
C ILE A 136 -3.12 -16.38 4.53
N PRO A 137 -4.13 -16.75 5.32
CA PRO A 137 -5.38 -16.00 5.41
C PRO A 137 -5.17 -14.53 5.73
N GLY A 138 -5.84 -13.64 5.00
CA GLY A 138 -5.75 -12.20 5.21
C GLY A 138 -4.55 -11.54 4.51
N ILE A 139 -3.67 -12.32 3.88
CA ILE A 139 -2.62 -11.79 3.00
C ILE A 139 -3.16 -11.63 1.59
N ARG A 140 -2.83 -10.48 0.99
CA ARG A 140 -3.11 -10.12 -0.40
C ARG A 140 -1.80 -9.69 -1.02
N ALA A 141 -1.06 -10.67 -1.52
CA ALA A 141 0.21 -10.49 -2.19
C ALA A 141 0.01 -10.26 -3.69
N ALA A 142 0.60 -9.18 -4.23
CA ALA A 142 0.47 -8.81 -5.63
C ALA A 142 1.83 -8.73 -6.33
N THR A 143 2.04 -9.57 -7.34
CA THR A 143 3.19 -9.46 -8.24
C THR A 143 2.97 -8.31 -9.21
N CYS A 144 3.85 -7.30 -9.20
CA CYS A 144 3.71 -6.11 -10.03
C CYS A 144 4.93 -5.89 -10.92
N TYR A 145 4.68 -5.63 -12.21
CA TYR A 145 5.72 -5.37 -13.22
C TYR A 145 5.68 -3.94 -13.78
N ASN A 146 4.73 -3.12 -13.34
CA ASN A 146 4.61 -1.71 -13.70
C ASN A 146 3.79 -0.95 -12.65
N GLU A 147 3.86 0.38 -12.71
CA GLU A 147 3.22 1.32 -11.79
C GLU A 147 1.70 1.18 -11.80
N PHE A 148 1.09 0.85 -12.95
CA PHE A 148 -0.36 0.64 -13.05
C PHE A 148 -0.81 -0.55 -12.20
N SER A 149 -0.14 -1.70 -12.34
CA SER A 149 -0.42 -2.89 -11.54
C SER A 149 -0.17 -2.65 -10.06
N ALA A 150 0.89 -1.91 -9.72
CA ALA A 150 1.22 -1.52 -8.35
C ALA A 150 0.11 -0.66 -7.71
N LYS A 151 -0.27 0.42 -8.38
CA LYS A 151 -1.35 1.31 -7.96
C LYS A 151 -2.66 0.55 -7.80
N SER A 152 -3.05 -0.23 -8.81
CA SER A 152 -4.30 -0.99 -8.78
C SER A 152 -4.30 -2.05 -7.67
N SER A 153 -3.17 -2.70 -7.38
CA SER A 153 -3.08 -3.68 -6.29
C SER A 153 -3.41 -3.05 -4.93
N ARG A 154 -3.01 -1.81 -4.68
CA ARG A 154 -3.34 -1.07 -3.45
C ARG A 154 -4.75 -0.51 -3.49
N GLU A 155 -5.05 0.31 -4.49
CA GLU A 155 -6.32 1.05 -4.58
C GLU A 155 -7.53 0.12 -4.65
N HIS A 156 -7.42 -1.00 -5.39
CA HIS A 156 -8.55 -1.89 -5.66
C HIS A 156 -8.54 -3.18 -4.87
N ASN A 157 -7.36 -3.66 -4.44
CA ASN A 157 -7.23 -4.98 -3.82
C ASN A 157 -6.68 -4.90 -2.39
N ASP A 158 -6.41 -3.69 -1.89
CA ASP A 158 -5.78 -3.46 -0.59
C ASP A 158 -4.62 -4.43 -0.33
N ALA A 159 -3.74 -4.60 -1.34
CA ALA A 159 -2.61 -5.51 -1.23
C ALA A 159 -1.72 -5.07 -0.06
N ASN A 160 -1.41 -5.98 0.86
CA ASN A 160 -0.55 -5.73 2.01
C ASN A 160 0.86 -6.31 1.82
N VAL A 161 1.06 -7.09 0.75
CA VAL A 161 2.37 -7.59 0.33
C VAL A 161 2.60 -7.27 -1.15
N LEU A 162 3.71 -6.60 -1.47
CA LEU A 162 4.18 -6.39 -2.83
C LEU A 162 5.17 -7.49 -3.19
N VAL A 163 5.06 -8.06 -4.39
CA VAL A 163 6.00 -9.06 -4.88
C VAL A 163 6.63 -8.59 -6.19
N LEU A 164 7.95 -8.76 -6.32
CA LEU A 164 8.74 -8.26 -7.43
C LEU A 164 9.58 -9.37 -8.05
N GLY A 165 9.76 -9.31 -9.37
CA GLY A 165 10.62 -10.22 -10.12
C GLY A 165 11.97 -9.60 -10.42
N ALA A 166 13.02 -10.02 -9.71
CA ALA A 166 14.39 -9.53 -9.86
C ALA A 166 14.98 -9.72 -11.26
N LYS A 167 14.51 -10.74 -12.02
CA LYS A 167 14.92 -11.00 -13.41
C LYS A 167 13.91 -10.50 -14.44
N ALA A 168 12.77 -9.96 -14.00
CA ALA A 168 11.68 -9.55 -14.88
C ALA A 168 11.73 -8.05 -15.23
N ILE A 169 12.21 -7.21 -14.32
CA ILE A 169 12.19 -5.74 -14.43
C ILE A 169 13.47 -5.11 -13.86
N GLY A 170 13.85 -3.94 -14.39
CA GLY A 170 15.05 -3.22 -13.98
C GLY A 170 14.91 -2.44 -12.67
N GLU A 171 16.04 -2.07 -12.06
CA GLU A 171 16.11 -1.43 -10.74
C GLU A 171 15.28 -0.14 -10.63
N GLU A 172 15.37 0.77 -11.60
CA GLU A 172 14.63 2.04 -11.56
C GLU A 172 13.13 1.81 -11.68
N THR A 173 12.70 0.86 -12.51
CA THR A 173 11.29 0.44 -12.59
C THR A 173 10.81 -0.15 -11.27
N ILE A 174 11.63 -0.97 -10.59
CA ILE A 174 11.33 -1.50 -9.27
C ILE A 174 11.13 -0.37 -8.24
N LYS A 175 12.03 0.62 -8.20
CA LYS A 175 11.90 1.77 -7.29
C LYS A 175 10.62 2.56 -7.56
N SER A 176 10.30 2.80 -8.83
CA SER A 176 9.06 3.48 -9.24
C SER A 176 7.81 2.71 -8.81
N ILE A 177 7.78 1.39 -9.02
CA ILE A 177 6.69 0.50 -8.57
C ILE A 177 6.49 0.59 -7.06
N ILE A 178 7.58 0.49 -6.29
CA ILE A 178 7.53 0.57 -4.83
C ILE A 178 7.01 1.92 -4.37
N GLU A 179 7.48 3.01 -5.00
CA GLU A 179 7.03 4.37 -4.67
C GLU A 179 5.53 4.55 -4.95
N VAL A 180 5.06 4.09 -6.11
CA VAL A 180 3.63 4.15 -6.45
C VAL A 180 2.80 3.30 -5.50
N TRP A 181 3.25 2.08 -5.20
CA TRP A 181 2.55 1.15 -4.31
C TRP A 181 2.44 1.74 -2.89
N LEU A 182 3.55 2.17 -2.30
CA LEU A 182 3.56 2.73 -0.96
C LEU A 182 2.83 4.08 -0.85
N ASN A 183 2.63 4.82 -1.94
CA ASN A 183 1.86 6.07 -1.91
C ASN A 183 0.38 5.91 -2.32
N SER A 184 -0.04 4.69 -2.67
CA SER A 184 -1.42 4.39 -3.07
C SER A 184 -2.24 3.92 -1.87
N ASN A 185 -3.41 4.55 -1.67
CA ASN A 185 -4.34 4.23 -0.59
C ASN A 185 -5.52 3.40 -1.10
N PHE A 186 -6.02 2.48 -0.29
CA PHE A 186 -7.19 1.69 -0.64
C PHE A 186 -8.44 2.58 -0.78
N LEU A 187 -9.23 2.37 -1.84
CA LEU A 187 -10.37 3.22 -2.17
C LEU A 187 -11.71 2.77 -1.57
N GLY A 188 -11.81 1.55 -1.03
CA GLY A 188 -13.06 1.06 -0.43
C GLY A 188 -14.21 0.88 -1.43
N ASP A 189 -15.45 1.13 -0.96
CA ASP A 189 -16.69 1.03 -1.74
C ASP A 189 -16.83 -0.30 -2.52
N ARG A 190 -16.98 -0.27 -3.86
CA ARG A 190 -17.14 -1.48 -4.69
C ARG A 190 -15.95 -2.44 -4.56
N HIS A 191 -14.79 -1.95 -4.17
CA HIS A 191 -13.58 -2.73 -3.95
C HIS A 191 -13.66 -3.49 -2.64
N GLN A 192 -14.18 -2.88 -1.56
CA GLN A 192 -14.41 -3.58 -0.29
C GLN A 192 -15.35 -4.77 -0.47
N ARG A 193 -16.45 -4.60 -1.20
CA ARG A 193 -17.37 -5.70 -1.54
C ARG A 193 -16.69 -6.88 -2.23
N ARG A 194 -15.64 -6.63 -3.04
CA ARG A 194 -14.87 -7.68 -3.71
C ARG A 194 -13.89 -8.35 -2.74
N LEU A 195 -13.28 -7.58 -1.85
CA LEU A 195 -12.45 -8.13 -0.78
C LEU A 195 -13.24 -9.02 0.17
N ASP A 196 -14.47 -8.65 0.51
CA ASP A 196 -15.35 -9.47 1.35
C ASP A 196 -15.64 -10.84 0.69
N LYS A 197 -15.74 -10.88 -0.65
CA LYS A 197 -15.87 -12.15 -1.39
C LYS A 197 -14.58 -12.98 -1.37
N ILE A 198 -13.41 -12.35 -1.44
CA ILE A 198 -12.12 -13.04 -1.29
C ILE A 198 -12.05 -13.67 0.10
N LYS A 199 -12.38 -12.90 1.14
CA LYS A 199 -12.44 -13.38 2.52
C LYS A 199 -13.40 -14.55 2.70
N ALA A 200 -14.58 -14.52 2.08
CA ALA A 200 -15.52 -15.64 2.12
C ALA A 200 -14.95 -16.91 1.46
N ILE A 201 -14.12 -16.78 0.42
CA ILE A 201 -13.40 -17.93 -0.17
C ILE A 201 -12.36 -18.47 0.81
N GLU A 202 -11.57 -17.60 1.45
CA GLU A 202 -10.60 -18.01 2.47
C GLU A 202 -11.29 -18.79 3.60
N GLU A 203 -12.36 -18.22 4.19
CA GLU A 203 -13.13 -18.84 5.27
C GLU A 203 -13.73 -20.19 4.88
N LYS A 204 -14.13 -20.37 3.62
CA LYS A 204 -14.67 -21.64 3.11
C LYS A 204 -13.64 -22.78 3.11
N TYR A 205 -12.37 -22.47 2.82
CA TYR A 205 -11.31 -23.47 2.68
C TYR A 205 -10.40 -23.58 3.90
N LEU A 206 -10.54 -22.69 4.87
CA LEU A 206 -9.84 -22.80 6.14
C LEU A 206 -10.38 -23.97 6.96
N LYS A 207 -9.48 -24.90 7.31
CA LYS A 207 -9.79 -25.90 8.33
C LYS A 207 -9.96 -25.17 9.66
N LYS A 208 -11.11 -25.34 10.30
CA LYS A 208 -11.28 -25.00 11.71
C LYS A 208 -10.43 -25.99 12.50
N ASN A 209 -9.27 -25.54 12.98
CA ASN A 209 -8.49 -26.28 13.97
C ASN A 209 -9.14 -26.13 15.35
#